data_AF-A0A1I7UGZ0-F1
#
_entry.id   AF-A0A1I7UGZ0-F1
#
_cell.length_a   1.000
_cell.length_b   1.000
_cell.length_c   1.000
_cell.angle_alpha   90.00
_cell.angle_beta   90.00
_cell.angle_gamma   90.00
#
_symmetry.space_group_name_H-M   'P 1'
#
loop_
_entity.id
_entity.type
_entity.pdbx_description
1 polymer ?
#
loop_
_entity_poly.entity_id
_entity_poly.type
_entity_poly.pdbx_seq_one_letter_code
_entity_poly.pdbx_strand_id
1 'polypeptide(L)'
;MKLTEDPDGIVRRGSRKGVFKADIHYDDKKWNVFYSAQIDAVTKDPNGRLKHHELKLMGGEGINSRFFAEHSCRIFWQAVFGQCESLIISHNTFKKIFKGTPPSTVFSIKEHQRSEIPEKFKDKWTVDEGKQKLRKFFEFVDSEVKNDRFILSNEGGRWKIMSSNNQVEKLYDLVLNNISVVSDQ
;
A
#
# COMPACT_ATOMS: atom_id res chain seq x y z
N MET A 1 -1.53 -22.74 11.35
CA MET A 1 -2.24 -22.08 10.24
C MET A 1 -2.24 -23.06 9.07
N LYS A 2 -3.34 -23.78 8.81
CA LYS A 2 -3.43 -24.66 7.64
C LYS A 2 -3.59 -23.78 6.41
N LEU A 3 -2.67 -23.89 5.47
CA LEU A 3 -2.87 -23.37 4.12
C LEU A 3 -3.95 -24.25 3.49
N THR A 4 -5.09 -23.67 3.15
CA THR A 4 -6.08 -24.33 2.32
C THR A 4 -5.53 -24.37 0.90
N GLU A 5 -5.24 -25.56 0.39
CA GLU A 5 -4.96 -25.78 -1.03
C GLU A 5 -6.27 -25.56 -1.79
N ASP A 6 -6.27 -24.64 -2.74
CA ASP A 6 -7.36 -24.53 -3.71
C ASP A 6 -7.35 -25.78 -4.62
N PRO A 7 -8.51 -26.21 -5.14
CA PRO A 7 -8.65 -27.45 -5.93
C PRO A 7 -7.89 -27.46 -7.27
N ASP A 8 -7.25 -26.35 -7.66
CA ASP A 8 -6.38 -26.22 -8.83
C ASP A 8 -4.88 -26.38 -8.50
N GLY A 9 -4.51 -26.70 -7.25
CA GLY A 9 -3.12 -26.90 -6.83
C GLY A 9 -2.28 -25.64 -6.76
N ILE A 10 -2.90 -24.46 -6.93
CA ILE A 10 -2.23 -23.17 -6.75
C ILE A 10 -2.27 -22.83 -5.26
N VAL A 11 -1.10 -22.80 -4.60
CA VAL A 11 -0.97 -22.25 -3.25
C VAL A 11 -1.19 -20.73 -3.33
N ARG A 12 -2.45 -20.30 -3.32
CA ARG A 12 -2.79 -18.89 -3.15
C ARG A 12 -2.47 -18.54 -1.71
N ARG A 13 -1.38 -17.80 -1.49
CA ARG A 13 -1.22 -17.06 -0.23
C ARG A 13 -2.37 -16.07 -0.17
N GLY A 14 -3.46 -16.46 0.51
CA GLY A 14 -4.66 -15.63 0.61
C GLY A 14 -4.29 -14.28 1.19
N SER A 15 -4.28 -13.24 0.35
CA SER A 15 -4.17 -11.86 0.79
C SER A 15 -5.58 -11.31 0.93
N ARG A 16 -5.92 -10.76 2.09
CA ARG A 16 -7.15 -9.99 2.25
C ARG A 16 -6.93 -8.65 1.56
N LYS A 17 -7.89 -8.23 0.75
CA LYS A 17 -7.90 -6.91 0.10
C LYS A 17 -9.14 -6.13 0.51
N GLY A 18 -8.98 -4.84 0.75
CA GLY A 18 -10.07 -3.89 0.86
C GLY A 18 -10.25 -3.19 -0.48
N VAL A 19 -11.50 -2.89 -0.84
CA VAL A 19 -11.85 -2.06 -1.99
C VAL A 19 -12.30 -0.71 -1.46
N PHE A 20 -11.69 0.36 -1.95
CA PHE A 20 -11.85 1.71 -1.44
C PHE A 20 -12.23 2.66 -2.55
N LYS A 21 -12.96 3.70 -2.16
CA LYS A 21 -13.17 4.90 -2.97
C LYS A 21 -12.47 6.06 -2.26
N ALA A 22 -11.69 6.83 -3.00
CA ALA A 22 -11.13 8.10 -2.54
C ALA A 22 -11.62 9.23 -3.44
N ASP A 23 -12.14 10.28 -2.80
CA ASP A 23 -12.45 11.55 -3.43
C ASP A 23 -11.27 12.50 -3.17
N ILE A 24 -10.54 12.86 -4.23
CA ILE A 24 -9.33 13.67 -4.17
C ILE A 24 -9.67 15.05 -4.73
N HIS A 25 -9.53 16.08 -3.89
CA HIS A 25 -9.89 17.46 -4.20
C HIS A 25 -8.65 18.35 -4.16
N TYR A 26 -8.43 19.11 -5.24
CA TYR A 26 -7.42 20.17 -5.29
C TYR A 26 -7.99 21.38 -6.01
N ASP A 27 -8.22 22.48 -5.30
CA ASP A 27 -8.70 23.75 -5.82
C ASP A 27 -9.91 23.60 -6.77
N ASP A 28 -9.65 23.52 -8.08
CA ASP A 28 -10.59 23.42 -9.19
C ASP A 28 -10.81 21.97 -9.71
N LYS A 29 -10.00 21.01 -9.29
CA LYS A 29 -10.03 19.62 -9.78
C LYS A 29 -10.51 18.62 -8.73
N LYS A 30 -11.24 17.63 -9.23
CA LYS A 30 -11.72 16.49 -8.46
C LYS A 30 -11.43 15.20 -9.20
N TRP A 31 -10.79 14.25 -8.52
CA TRP A 31 -10.61 12.88 -9.00
C TRP A 31 -11.35 11.91 -8.08
N ASN A 32 -12.06 10.95 -8.68
CA ASN A 32 -12.67 9.84 -7.96
C ASN A 32 -11.85 8.59 -8.27
N VAL A 33 -11.18 8.05 -7.26
CA VAL A 33 -10.27 6.91 -7.43
C VAL A 33 -10.84 5.69 -6.75
N PHE A 34 -11.09 4.65 -7.53
CA PHE A 34 -11.38 3.31 -7.02
C PHE A 34 -10.09 2.50 -7.01
N TYR A 35 -9.78 1.89 -5.88
CA TYR A 35 -8.54 1.15 -5.74
C TYR A 35 -8.69 0.02 -4.72
N SER A 36 -7.82 -0.98 -4.83
CA SER A 36 -7.70 -2.04 -3.85
C SER A 36 -6.40 -1.91 -3.08
N ALA A 37 -6.44 -2.12 -1.76
CA ALA A 37 -5.24 -2.24 -0.94
C ALA A 37 -5.22 -3.59 -0.20
N GLN A 38 -4.03 -4.15 -0.03
CA GLN A 38 -3.85 -5.33 0.83
C GLN A 38 -4.06 -4.92 2.30
N ILE A 39 -4.78 -5.76 3.05
CA ILE A 39 -5.09 -5.56 4.46
C ILE A 39 -4.48 -6.70 5.26
N ASP A 40 -3.51 -6.38 6.11
CA ASP A 40 -2.78 -7.40 6.88
C ASP A 40 -3.60 -7.91 8.06
N ALA A 41 -4.27 -7.01 8.80
CA ALA A 41 -5.10 -7.36 9.94
C ALA A 41 -6.31 -6.43 10.11
N VAL A 42 -7.35 -6.97 10.74
CA VAL A 42 -8.59 -6.24 11.06
C VAL A 42 -9.01 -6.58 12.48
N THR A 43 -9.31 -5.56 13.28
CA THR A 43 -9.93 -5.69 14.60
C THR A 43 -11.30 -5.03 14.62
N LYS A 44 -12.07 -5.24 15.68
CA LYS A 44 -13.32 -4.51 15.95
C LYS A 44 -13.11 -3.62 17.16
N ASP A 45 -13.52 -2.36 17.08
CA ASP A 45 -13.61 -1.50 18.25
C ASP A 45 -14.78 -1.93 19.16
N PRO A 46 -14.93 -1.37 20.38
CA PRO A 46 -16.05 -1.69 21.27
C PRO A 46 -17.44 -1.41 20.69
N ASN A 47 -17.54 -0.56 19.65
CA ASN A 47 -18.78 -0.24 18.95
C ASN A 47 -19.01 -1.13 17.72
N GLY A 48 -18.17 -2.14 17.49
CA GLY A 48 -18.25 -3.07 16.37
C GLY A 48 -17.70 -2.53 15.05
N ARG A 49 -17.07 -1.35 15.02
CA ARG A 49 -16.46 -0.78 13.81
C ARG A 49 -15.18 -1.53 13.48
N LEU A 50 -14.99 -1.84 12.20
CA LEU A 50 -13.78 -2.50 11.72
C LEU A 50 -12.62 -1.50 11.69
N LYS A 51 -11.48 -1.89 12.25
CA LYS A 51 -10.23 -1.14 12.21
C LYS A 51 -9.17 -1.95 11.48
N HIS A 52 -8.57 -1.37 10.45
CA HIS A 52 -7.45 -1.98 9.73
C HIS A 52 -6.13 -1.68 10.41
N HIS A 53 -5.22 -2.65 10.39
CA HIS A 53 -3.86 -2.51 10.88
C HIS A 53 -2.86 -2.95 9.80
N GLU A 54 -1.81 -2.15 9.64
CA GLU A 54 -0.66 -2.48 8.82
C GLU A 54 0.36 -3.26 9.68
N LEU A 55 0.81 -4.43 9.24
CA LEU A 55 1.74 -5.26 10.00
C LEU A 55 3.13 -5.19 9.37
N LYS A 56 4.15 -4.84 10.15
CA LYS A 56 5.53 -4.88 9.69
C LYS A 56 6.42 -5.67 10.63
N LEU A 57 7.30 -6.48 10.04
CA LEU A 57 8.37 -7.19 10.74
C LEU A 57 9.70 -6.50 10.42
N MET A 58 10.45 -6.17 11.46
CA MET A 58 11.74 -5.50 11.36
C MET A 58 12.82 -6.32 12.05
N GLY A 59 13.99 -6.38 11.43
CA GLY A 59 15.17 -6.97 12.05
C GLY A 59 16.07 -5.92 12.70
N GLY A 60 16.71 -6.26 13.81
CA GLY A 60 17.78 -5.44 14.41
C GLY A 60 17.34 -4.61 15.62
N GLU A 61 18.01 -3.47 15.82
CA GLU A 61 17.97 -2.63 17.04
C GLU A 61 16.64 -1.92 17.33
N GLY A 62 15.59 -2.18 16.54
CA GLY A 62 14.29 -1.57 16.76
C GLY A 62 13.94 -0.48 15.76
N ILE A 63 12.91 0.28 16.11
CA ILE A 63 12.54 1.52 15.44
C ILE A 63 13.55 2.59 15.86
N ASN A 64 14.47 2.95 14.98
CA ASN A 64 15.46 4.01 15.19
C ASN A 64 15.34 5.11 14.12
N SER A 65 16.09 6.19 14.29
CA SER A 65 16.08 7.34 13.39
C SER A 65 16.41 6.96 11.95
N ARG A 66 17.34 6.01 11.74
CA ARG A 66 17.73 5.49 10.42
C ARG A 66 16.58 4.76 9.74
N PHE A 67 15.92 3.84 10.45
CA PHE A 67 14.78 3.09 9.94
C PHE A 67 13.70 4.05 9.40
N PHE A 68 13.33 5.04 10.20
CA PHE A 68 12.30 5.96 9.77
C PHE A 68 12.80 6.91 8.68
N ALA A 69 14.06 7.34 8.69
CA ALA A 69 14.61 8.13 7.57
C ALA A 69 14.48 7.39 6.22
N GLU A 70 14.66 6.07 6.21
CA GLU A 70 14.65 5.26 4.99
C GLU A 70 13.26 4.73 4.59
N HIS A 71 12.34 4.55 5.57
CA HIS A 71 11.09 3.81 5.32
C HIS A 71 9.79 4.51 5.77
N SER A 72 9.86 5.57 6.59
CA SER A 72 8.66 6.21 7.17
C SER A 72 7.68 6.69 6.10
N CYS A 73 8.18 7.33 5.03
CA CYS A 73 7.34 7.85 3.94
C CYS A 73 6.53 6.74 3.26
N ARG A 74 7.19 5.66 2.83
CA ARG A 74 6.51 4.52 2.18
C ARG A 74 5.48 3.89 3.09
N ILE A 75 5.85 3.66 4.35
CA ILE A 75 4.99 3.00 5.34
C ILE A 75 3.77 3.87 5.67
N PHE A 76 3.96 5.18 5.82
CA PHE A 76 2.88 6.13 6.01
C PHE A 76 1.89 6.10 4.85
N TRP A 77 2.35 6.25 3.61
CA TRP A 77 1.48 6.24 2.45
C TRP A 77 0.80 4.88 2.23
N GLN A 78 1.48 3.78 2.52
CA GLN A 78 0.86 2.45 2.49
C GLN A 78 -0.30 2.36 3.50
N ALA A 79 -0.11 2.87 4.73
CA ALA A 79 -1.17 2.89 5.75
C ALA A 79 -2.31 3.87 5.39
N VAL A 80 -2.01 5.00 4.75
CA VAL A 80 -3.03 5.93 4.20
C VAL A 80 -3.94 5.19 3.21
N PHE A 81 -3.35 4.53 2.20
CA PHE A 81 -4.11 3.82 1.18
C PHE A 81 -4.73 2.50 1.72
N GLY A 82 -4.17 1.88 2.75
CA GLY A 82 -4.79 0.75 3.43
C GLY A 82 -5.99 1.12 4.32
N GLN A 83 -6.29 2.41 4.49
CA GLN A 83 -7.19 2.91 5.54
C GLN A 83 -6.81 2.36 6.93
N CYS A 84 -5.51 2.24 7.18
CA CYS A 84 -4.97 1.79 8.45
C CYS A 84 -4.71 2.99 9.35
N GLU A 85 -5.38 3.03 10.49
CA GLU A 85 -5.14 4.07 11.51
C GLU A 85 -3.85 3.81 12.28
N SER A 86 -3.49 2.55 12.45
CA SER A 86 -2.30 2.16 13.18
C SER A 86 -1.48 1.09 12.48
N LEU A 87 -0.21 1.06 12.87
CA LEU A 87 0.80 0.15 12.38
C LEU A 87 1.31 -0.66 13.56
N ILE A 88 1.27 -1.97 13.44
CA ILE A 88 1.82 -2.88 14.44
C ILE A 88 3.18 -3.34 13.92
N ILE A 89 4.23 -2.88 14.59
CA ILE A 89 5.61 -3.15 14.22
C ILE A 89 6.18 -4.14 15.23
N SER A 90 6.60 -5.29 14.70
CA SER A 90 7.31 -6.31 15.46
C SER A 90 8.80 -6.28 15.16
N HIS A 91 9.61 -6.54 16.17
CA HIS A 91 11.06 -6.64 16.06
C HIS A 91 11.49 -8.07 16.29
N ASN A 92 12.31 -8.57 15.38
CA ASN A 92 12.98 -9.84 15.55
C ASN A 92 14.49 -9.68 15.65
N THR A 93 15.11 -10.70 16.22
CA THR A 93 16.56 -10.72 16.41
C THR A 93 17.34 -10.69 15.09
N PHE A 94 16.73 -10.86 13.90
CA PHE A 94 17.36 -10.98 12.58
C PHE A 94 18.47 -12.04 12.52
N LYS A 95 19.60 -11.83 13.21
CA LYS A 95 20.67 -12.77 13.53
C LYS A 95 20.72 -13.04 15.06
N LYS A 96 21.68 -13.83 15.56
CA LYS A 96 21.92 -13.93 17.02
C LYS A 96 22.47 -12.59 17.55
N ILE A 97 21.60 -11.63 17.86
CA ILE A 97 21.99 -10.36 18.51
C ILE A 97 22.20 -10.57 20.01
N PHE A 98 21.41 -11.45 20.63
CA PHE A 98 21.50 -11.79 22.04
C PHE A 98 22.03 -13.21 22.26
N LYS A 99 22.97 -13.38 23.19
CA LYS A 99 23.56 -14.67 23.53
C LYS A 99 22.46 -15.59 24.09
N GLY A 100 22.19 -16.70 23.40
CA GLY A 100 21.17 -17.68 23.80
C GLY A 100 19.80 -17.53 23.13
N THR A 101 19.53 -16.45 22.39
CA THR A 101 18.25 -16.29 21.68
C THR A 101 18.33 -16.89 20.28
N PRO A 102 17.36 -17.70 19.84
CA PRO A 102 17.29 -18.17 18.46
C PRO A 102 17.21 -17.00 17.47
N PRO A 103 17.77 -17.14 16.25
CA PRO A 103 17.57 -16.15 15.19
C PRO A 103 16.08 -15.99 14.87
N SER A 104 15.71 -14.83 14.34
CA SER A 104 14.31 -14.51 13.96
C SER A 104 13.29 -14.60 15.11
N THR A 105 13.74 -14.52 16.37
CA THR A 105 12.84 -14.48 17.53
C THR A 105 12.25 -13.09 17.67
N VAL A 106 10.92 -12.98 17.74
CA VAL A 106 10.23 -11.72 18.04
C VAL A 106 10.44 -11.38 19.52
N PHE A 107 10.92 -10.17 19.80
CA PHE A 107 11.20 -9.73 21.17
C PHE A 107 10.50 -8.41 21.55
N SER A 108 9.91 -7.71 20.58
CA SER A 108 9.15 -6.49 20.82
C SER A 108 8.04 -6.37 19.79
N ILE A 109 6.87 -5.90 20.24
CA ILE A 109 5.73 -5.56 19.39
C ILE A 109 5.22 -4.21 19.90
N LYS A 110 5.08 -3.24 19.00
CA LYS A 110 4.55 -1.91 19.33
C LYS A 110 3.53 -1.47 18.29
N GLU A 111 2.44 -0.90 18.77
CA GLU A 111 1.49 -0.20 17.92
C GLU A 111 1.85 1.27 17.84
N HIS A 112 1.81 1.84 16.64
CA HIS A 112 2.05 3.24 16.36
C HIS A 112 0.86 3.82 15.59
N GLN A 113 0.39 5.00 16.00
CA GLN A 113 -0.62 5.70 15.22
C GLN A 113 0.00 6.27 13.94
N ARG A 114 -0.71 6.13 12.81
CA ARG A 114 -0.28 6.66 11.52
C ARG A 114 -0.07 8.17 11.58
N SER A 115 -0.90 8.88 12.34
CA SER A 115 -0.85 10.35 12.51
C SER A 115 0.45 10.83 13.16
N GLU A 116 1.11 10.02 13.97
CA GLU A 116 2.36 10.40 14.64
C GLU A 116 3.59 10.31 13.73
N ILE A 117 3.49 9.57 12.63
CA ILE A 117 4.65 9.31 11.76
C ILE A 117 5.16 10.62 11.12
N PRO A 118 4.32 11.46 10.47
CA PRO A 118 4.81 12.70 9.87
C PRO A 118 5.46 13.64 10.87
N GLU A 119 4.90 13.78 12.08
CA GLU A 119 5.41 14.70 13.10
C GLU A 119 6.83 14.34 13.53
N LYS A 120 7.11 13.05 13.68
CA LYS A 120 8.41 12.53 14.09
C LYS A 120 9.48 12.62 13.00
N PHE A 121 9.09 12.76 11.71
CA PHE A 121 10.01 12.69 10.56
C PHE A 121 9.86 13.84 9.55
N LYS A 122 9.27 14.96 9.99
CA LYS A 122 9.02 16.15 9.15
C LYS A 122 10.26 16.72 8.44
N ASP A 123 11.46 16.48 8.99
CA ASP A 123 12.72 16.96 8.42
C ASP A 123 13.19 16.14 7.20
N LYS A 124 12.51 15.02 6.88
CA LYS A 124 12.87 14.12 5.78
C LYS A 124 11.88 14.15 4.61
N TRP A 125 10.61 14.34 4.91
CA TRP A 125 9.53 14.45 3.94
C TRP A 125 8.31 15.04 4.63
N THR A 126 7.40 15.63 3.87
CA THR A 126 6.12 16.12 4.40
C THR A 126 4.93 15.45 3.73
N VAL A 127 3.79 15.45 4.42
CA VAL A 127 2.53 14.98 3.84
C VAL A 127 2.15 15.83 2.63
N ASP A 128 2.40 17.13 2.69
CA ASP A 128 2.04 18.07 1.63
C ASP A 128 2.89 17.87 0.37
N GLU A 129 4.18 17.55 0.50
CA GLU A 129 5.00 17.11 -0.63
C GLU A 129 4.43 15.86 -1.31
N GLY A 130 3.98 14.87 -0.54
CA GLY A 130 3.36 13.67 -1.08
C GLY A 130 2.01 13.95 -1.75
N LYS A 131 1.19 14.83 -1.17
CA LYS A 131 -0.04 15.34 -1.81
C LYS A 131 0.28 16.07 -3.11
N GLN A 132 1.30 16.92 -3.17
CA GLN A 132 1.68 17.60 -4.41
C GLN A 132 2.14 16.60 -5.49
N LYS A 133 2.86 15.54 -5.11
CA LYS A 133 3.25 14.47 -6.04
C LYS A 133 2.03 13.73 -6.59
N LEU A 134 1.04 13.43 -5.75
CA LEU A 134 -0.23 12.83 -6.19
C LEU A 134 -0.99 13.75 -7.15
N ARG A 135 -1.10 15.05 -6.83
CA ARG A 135 -1.72 16.05 -7.73
C ARG A 135 -1.06 16.03 -9.10
N LYS A 136 0.27 16.19 -9.15
CA LYS A 136 1.03 16.20 -10.41
C LYS A 136 0.86 14.91 -11.21
N PHE A 137 0.77 13.77 -10.50
CA PHE A 137 0.51 12.48 -11.14
C PHE A 137 -0.87 12.44 -11.81
N PHE A 138 -1.93 12.85 -11.10
CA PHE A 138 -3.28 12.86 -11.68
C PHE A 138 -3.42 13.88 -12.80
N GLU A 139 -2.81 15.07 -12.68
CA GLU A 139 -2.77 16.06 -13.76
C GLU A 139 -2.07 15.52 -15.01
N PHE A 140 -0.97 14.78 -14.84
CA PHE A 140 -0.28 14.10 -15.94
C PHE A 140 -1.14 13.01 -16.58
N VAL A 141 -1.84 12.21 -15.77
CA VAL A 141 -2.75 11.17 -16.29
C VAL A 141 -3.86 11.81 -17.12
N ASP A 142 -4.51 12.86 -16.63
CA ASP A 142 -5.57 13.58 -17.37
C ASP A 142 -5.05 14.19 -18.69
N SER A 143 -3.84 14.75 -18.67
CA SER A 143 -3.29 15.44 -19.85
C SER A 143 -2.78 14.46 -20.90
N GLU A 144 -2.13 13.36 -20.51
CA GLU A 144 -1.39 12.49 -21.43
C GLU A 144 -2.13 11.19 -21.80
N VAL A 145 -3.00 10.66 -20.95
CA VAL A 145 -3.73 9.42 -21.28
C VAL A 145 -4.82 9.72 -22.30
N LYS A 146 -4.57 9.35 -23.56
CA LYS A 146 -5.53 9.49 -24.68
C LYS A 146 -6.11 8.16 -25.17
N ASN A 147 -5.51 7.06 -24.78
CA ASN A 147 -5.89 5.71 -25.20
C ASN A 147 -6.20 4.86 -23.98
N ASP A 148 -7.09 3.88 -24.14
CA ASP A 148 -7.50 2.97 -23.06
C ASP A 148 -6.42 1.94 -22.69
N ARG A 149 -5.34 1.88 -23.48
CA ARG A 149 -4.25 0.91 -23.34
C ARG A 149 -2.92 1.64 -23.39
N PHE A 150 -2.18 1.57 -22.29
CA PHE A 150 -0.90 2.21 -22.17
C PHE A 150 -0.04 1.56 -21.09
N ILE A 151 1.26 1.78 -21.18
CA ILE A 151 2.21 1.48 -20.12
C ILE A 151 2.61 2.80 -19.47
N LEU A 152 2.46 2.87 -18.15
CA LEU A 152 2.88 4.01 -17.34
C LEU A 152 4.19 3.65 -16.64
N SER A 153 5.26 4.42 -16.90
CA SER A 153 6.56 4.23 -16.26
C SER A 153 7.02 5.50 -15.54
N ASN A 154 7.83 5.33 -14.49
CA ASN A 154 8.53 6.43 -13.83
C ASN A 154 10.03 6.20 -13.93
N GLU A 155 10.71 7.03 -14.71
CA GLU A 155 12.16 6.96 -14.89
C GLU A 155 12.78 8.24 -14.34
N GLY A 156 13.56 8.11 -13.26
CA GLY A 156 14.24 9.25 -12.63
C GLY A 156 13.29 10.35 -12.12
N GLY A 157 12.07 9.99 -11.70
CA GLY A 157 11.07 10.93 -11.21
C GLY A 157 10.19 11.55 -12.29
N ARG A 158 10.35 11.15 -13.56
CA ARG A 158 9.52 11.63 -14.67
C ARG A 158 8.59 10.51 -15.14
N TRP A 159 7.30 10.82 -15.16
CA TRP A 159 6.28 9.92 -15.70
C TRP A 159 6.32 9.93 -17.22
N LYS A 160 6.16 8.75 -17.83
CA LYS A 160 6.07 8.56 -19.28
C LYS A 160 4.94 7.60 -19.60
N ILE A 161 4.27 7.87 -20.71
CA ILE A 161 3.29 6.97 -21.32
C ILE A 161 3.94 6.32 -22.53
N MET A 162 3.87 5.00 -22.59
CA MET A 162 4.36 4.20 -23.71
C MET A 162 3.21 3.41 -24.33
N SER A 163 3.36 3.03 -25.59
CA SER A 163 2.42 2.15 -26.29
C SER A 163 2.30 0.79 -25.61
N SER A 164 1.11 0.18 -25.71
CA SER A 164 0.86 -1.15 -25.15
C SER A 164 1.72 -2.22 -25.84
N ASN A 165 1.90 -3.34 -25.15
CA ASN A 165 2.54 -4.54 -25.68
C ASN A 165 1.61 -5.75 -25.46
N ASN A 166 1.98 -6.92 -25.98
CA ASN A 166 1.16 -8.14 -25.89
C ASN A 166 0.77 -8.55 -24.45
N GLN A 167 1.53 -8.16 -23.41
CA GLN A 167 1.16 -8.44 -22.02
C GLN A 167 0.03 -7.52 -21.54
N VAL A 168 0.05 -6.26 -21.97
CA VAL A 168 -1.02 -5.29 -21.69
C VAL A 168 -2.31 -5.73 -22.36
N GLU A 169 -2.26 -6.28 -23.57
CA GLU A 169 -3.46 -6.78 -24.27
C GLU A 169 -4.14 -7.92 -23.50
N LYS A 170 -3.38 -8.90 -22.98
CA LYS A 170 -3.94 -9.99 -22.17
C LYS A 170 -4.62 -9.50 -20.89
N LEU A 171 -4.04 -8.49 -20.23
CA LEU A 171 -4.64 -7.89 -19.04
C LEU A 171 -5.90 -7.10 -19.41
N TYR A 172 -5.87 -6.39 -20.54
CA TYR A 172 -7.01 -5.64 -21.04
C TYR A 172 -8.20 -6.55 -21.32
N ASP A 173 -7.98 -7.70 -21.97
CA ASP A 173 -9.04 -8.71 -22.19
C ASP A 173 -9.65 -9.19 -20.87
N LEU A 174 -8.81 -9.44 -19.85
CA LEU A 174 -9.29 -9.81 -18.52
C LEU A 174 -10.15 -8.71 -17.90
N VAL A 175 -9.73 -7.45 -18.02
CA VAL A 175 -10.49 -6.30 -17.51
C VAL A 175 -11.83 -6.19 -18.22
N LEU A 176 -11.84 -6.23 -19.56
CA LEU A 176 -13.08 -6.15 -20.35
C LEU A 176 -14.05 -7.26 -20.00
N ASN A 177 -13.58 -8.51 -19.88
CA ASN A 177 -14.41 -9.66 -19.50
C ASN A 177 -15.07 -9.50 -18.12
N ASN A 178 -14.57 -8.65 -17.24
CA ASN A 178 -15.15 -8.38 -15.93
C ASN A 178 -16.01 -7.10 -15.90
N ILE A 179 -15.95 -6.26 -16.94
CA ILE A 179 -16.79 -5.07 -17.09
C ILE A 179 -18.06 -5.40 -17.89
N SER A 180 -17.98 -6.24 -18.92
CA SER A 180 -19.09 -6.60 -19.81
C SER A 180 -20.17 -7.49 -19.18
N VAL A 181 -19.91 -8.10 -18.02
CA VAL A 181 -20.91 -8.91 -17.29
C VAL A 181 -21.93 -8.04 -16.54
N VAL A 182 -21.71 -6.72 -16.45
CA VAL A 182 -22.55 -5.80 -15.65
C VAL A 182 -23.60 -5.07 -16.51
N SER A 183 -23.60 -5.21 -17.84
CA SER A 183 -24.51 -4.46 -18.73
C SER A 183 -25.87 -5.11 -19.01
N ASP A 184 -26.15 -6.30 -18.48
CA ASP A 184 -27.41 -7.02 -18.72
C ASP A 184 -28.30 -7.15 -17.45
N GLN A 185 -28.33 -6.14 -16.58
CA GLN A 185 -29.27 -6.04 -15.45
C GLN A 185 -30.10 -4.76 -15.48
#